data_AF-A0AAW4VFU6-F1
#
_entry.id   AF-A0AAW4VFU6-F1
#
_cell.length_a   1.000
_cell.length_b   1.000
_cell.length_c   1.000
_cell.angle_alpha   90.00
_cell.angle_beta   90.00
_cell.angle_gamma   90.00
#
_symmetry.space_group_name_H-M   'P 1'
#
loop_
_entity.id
_entity.type
_entity.pdbx_description
1 polymer ?
#
loop_
_entity_poly.entity_id
_entity_poly.type
_entity_poly.pdbx_seq_one_letter_code
_entity_poly.pdbx_strand_id
1 'polypeptide(L)'
;MILYTLYKNSYIDIAHLESTKGITCYVNSTNRCTCSCTFCLRQTKEMIENNSLWLKEEPTVDEIIQEFEKYNLNDFKEVVFCGFGEPLIRHDDLMKVAKYLKERRPDLPTRVNTNGLSSLYNKRDITPEFKGLLDTVSISLNTSNKEDYLKLTRSQYGIDSFDELLDFAKKCKAYVPHVVLTIVDTTIPEKDVEICKQIAQNIGVTLRIRPFED
;
A
#
# COMPACT_ATOMS: atom_id res chain seq x y z
N MET A 1 3.83 12.99 9.49
CA MET A 1 4.65 11.82 9.86
C MET A 1 5.11 11.15 8.57
N ILE A 2 6.43 11.03 8.36
CA ILE A 2 7.00 10.31 7.20
C ILE A 2 7.03 8.82 7.51
N LEU A 3 7.65 8.45 8.64
CA LEU A 3 7.70 7.09 9.16
C LEU A 3 6.76 6.95 10.35
N TYR A 4 5.92 5.93 10.34
CA TYR A 4 4.96 5.68 11.41
C TYR A 4 4.77 4.19 11.67
N THR A 5 4.18 3.85 12.81
CA THR A 5 3.70 2.50 13.09
C THR A 5 2.24 2.53 13.51
N LEU A 6 1.58 1.38 13.41
CA LEU A 6 0.29 1.15 14.06
C LEU A 6 0.53 0.68 15.50
N TYR A 7 -0.12 1.34 16.46
CA TYR A 7 -0.14 0.92 17.86
C TYR A 7 -1.52 1.19 18.45
N LYS A 8 -2.17 0.15 18.99
CA LYS A 8 -3.51 0.23 19.61
C LYS A 8 -4.51 1.05 18.76
N ASN A 9 -4.61 0.74 17.47
CA ASN A 9 -5.46 1.39 16.46
C ASN A 9 -5.16 2.87 16.17
N SER A 10 -4.00 3.37 16.55
CA SER A 10 -3.54 4.73 16.23
C SER A 10 -2.28 4.71 15.37
N TYR A 11 -2.17 5.72 14.50
CA TYR A 11 -0.92 6.04 13.81
C TYR A 11 -0.01 6.79 14.77
N ILE A 12 1.19 6.27 14.99
CA ILE A 12 2.19 6.89 15.85
C ILE A 12 3.44 7.15 15.04
N ASP A 13 3.92 8.39 15.06
CA ASP A 13 5.23 8.74 14.54
C ASP A 13 6.29 7.92 15.27
N ILE A 14 7.15 7.20 14.55
CA ILE A 14 8.13 6.33 15.20
C ILE A 14 9.16 7.12 16.01
N ALA A 15 9.29 8.44 15.79
CA ALA A 15 10.08 9.34 16.63
C ALA A 15 9.58 9.45 18.07
N HIS A 16 8.32 9.10 18.33
CA HIS A 16 7.72 9.11 19.68
C HIS A 16 7.78 7.75 20.39
N LEU A 17 8.39 6.72 19.78
CA LEU A 17 8.53 5.42 20.41
C LEU A 17 9.78 5.35 21.31
N GLU A 18 9.64 4.72 22.48
CA GLU A 18 10.79 4.40 23.33
C GLU A 18 11.71 3.35 22.70
N SER A 19 11.17 2.51 21.80
CA SER A 19 11.92 1.48 21.08
C SER A 19 11.27 1.15 19.73
N THR A 20 12.10 0.95 18.72
CA THR A 20 11.69 0.53 17.37
C THR A 20 11.80 -0.98 17.14
N LYS A 21 12.22 -1.76 18.15
CA LYS A 21 12.49 -3.19 17.99
C LYS A 21 11.23 -4.01 17.71
N GLY A 22 11.22 -4.72 16.60
CA GLY A 22 10.14 -5.61 16.14
C GLY A 22 8.96 -4.90 15.48
N ILE A 23 9.01 -3.59 15.22
CA ILE A 23 7.86 -2.87 14.64
C ILE A 23 7.72 -3.13 13.13
N THR A 24 6.50 -2.98 12.60
CA THR A 24 6.32 -2.69 11.17
C THR A 24 6.48 -1.19 10.98
N CYS A 25 7.47 -0.76 10.21
CA CYS A 25 7.64 0.64 9.85
C CYS A 25 6.84 0.94 8.58
N TYR A 26 5.91 1.88 8.64
CA TYR A 26 5.15 2.34 7.50
C TYR A 26 5.75 3.63 6.93
N VAL A 27 5.71 3.79 5.61
CA VAL A 27 6.23 4.96 4.89
C VAL A 27 5.07 5.70 4.23
N ASN A 28 4.84 6.92 4.70
CA ASN A 28 3.83 7.84 4.17
C ASN A 28 4.48 8.86 3.24
N SER A 29 4.33 8.67 1.92
CA SER A 29 5.08 9.43 0.91
C SER A 29 4.24 10.43 0.11
N THR A 30 2.91 10.33 0.10
CA THR A 30 2.07 11.17 -0.76
C THR A 30 0.66 11.29 -0.22
N ASN A 31 0.02 12.43 -0.49
CA ASN A 31 -1.41 12.66 -0.25
C ASN A 31 -2.25 12.35 -1.51
N ARG A 32 -1.60 12.17 -2.66
CA ARG A 32 -2.26 11.94 -3.95
C ARG A 32 -2.77 10.50 -4.01
N CYS A 33 -3.93 10.30 -4.61
CA CYS A 33 -4.50 8.98 -4.87
C CYS A 33 -5.37 9.04 -6.12
N THR A 34 -5.33 7.98 -6.94
CA THR A 34 -6.16 7.84 -8.15
C THR A 34 -7.60 7.39 -7.84
N CYS A 35 -7.87 7.04 -6.58
CA CYS A 35 -9.17 6.65 -6.06
C CYS A 35 -9.62 7.58 -4.94
N SER A 36 -10.95 7.67 -4.75
CA SER A 36 -11.61 8.37 -3.65
C SER A 36 -12.56 7.43 -2.92
N CYS A 37 -11.99 6.33 -2.40
CA CYS A 37 -12.76 5.21 -1.90
C CYS A 37 -13.66 5.58 -0.72
N THR A 38 -14.89 5.07 -0.71
CA THR A 38 -15.91 5.33 0.33
C THR A 38 -15.52 4.85 1.72
N PHE A 39 -14.66 3.84 1.79
CA PHE A 39 -14.16 3.22 3.04
C PHE A 39 -12.77 3.75 3.44
N CYS A 40 -12.19 4.66 2.66
CA CYS A 40 -10.83 5.14 2.95
C CYS A 40 -10.84 6.03 4.18
N LEU A 41 -9.92 5.76 5.10
CA LEU A 41 -9.74 6.54 6.32
C LEU A 41 -9.42 8.01 6.05
N ARG A 42 -8.87 8.32 4.87
CA ARG A 42 -8.72 9.70 4.38
C ARG A 42 -10.04 10.51 4.42
N GLN A 43 -11.20 9.86 4.27
CA GLN A 43 -12.52 10.50 4.25
C GLN A 43 -13.21 10.56 5.63
N THR A 44 -12.87 9.65 6.55
CA THR A 44 -13.59 9.47 7.82
C THR A 44 -12.81 9.98 9.02
N LYS A 45 -11.47 9.98 8.92
CA LYS A 45 -10.59 10.39 9.99
C LYS A 45 -10.24 11.88 9.80
N GLU A 46 -11.14 12.76 10.22
CA GLU A 46 -10.77 14.02 10.88
C GLU A 46 -10.00 13.66 12.16
N MET A 47 -8.83 13.04 12.03
CA MET A 47 -7.99 12.75 13.19
C MET A 47 -7.57 14.10 13.76
N ILE A 48 -7.73 14.21 15.08
CA ILE A 48 -7.02 15.11 15.98
C ILE A 48 -5.68 15.48 15.35
N GLU A 49 -5.38 16.77 15.21
CA GLU A 49 -4.23 17.32 14.45
C GLU A 49 -2.91 16.57 14.66
N ASN A 50 -2.74 15.91 15.81
CA ASN A 50 -1.54 15.21 16.22
C ASN A 50 -1.38 13.76 15.70
N ASN A 51 -2.43 13.12 15.17
CA ASN A 51 -2.39 11.69 14.72
C ASN A 51 -2.77 11.49 13.24
N SER A 52 -2.76 12.56 12.45
CA SER A 52 -3.12 12.52 11.03
C SER A 52 -1.95 12.10 10.14
N LEU A 53 -2.23 11.25 9.14
CA LEU A 53 -1.28 10.93 8.07
C LEU A 53 -1.34 11.95 6.91
N TRP A 54 -2.16 12.99 7.01
CA TRP A 54 -2.10 14.08 6.04
C TRP A 54 -0.75 14.79 6.13
N LEU A 55 0.00 14.74 5.03
CA LEU A 55 1.28 15.41 4.92
C LEU A 55 1.05 16.91 4.71
N LYS A 56 1.75 17.77 5.46
CA LYS A 56 1.79 19.21 5.17
C LYS A 56 2.40 19.45 3.79
N GLU A 57 3.50 18.73 3.52
CA GLU A 57 4.21 18.70 2.25
C GLU A 57 4.66 17.26 1.96
N GLU A 58 4.67 16.84 0.69
CA GLU A 58 5.13 15.51 0.32
C GLU A 58 6.67 15.45 0.46
N PRO A 59 7.22 14.51 1.24
CA PRO A 59 8.66 14.48 1.52
C PRO A 59 9.45 14.06 0.28
N THR A 60 10.60 14.67 0.04
CA THR A 60 11.56 14.24 -0.99
C THR A 60 12.12 12.84 -0.68
N VAL A 61 12.76 12.20 -1.68
CA VAL A 61 13.45 10.92 -1.47
C VAL A 61 14.53 11.06 -0.39
N ASP A 62 15.29 12.16 -0.41
CA ASP A 62 16.36 12.42 0.54
C ASP A 62 15.82 12.59 1.96
N GLU A 63 14.69 13.28 2.15
CA GLU A 63 14.04 13.40 3.46
C GLU A 63 13.55 12.04 3.99
N ILE A 64 12.98 11.20 3.13
CA ILE A 64 12.57 9.83 3.53
C ILE A 64 13.80 9.02 3.95
N ILE A 65 14.89 9.10 3.19
CA ILE A 65 16.15 8.39 3.50
C ILE A 65 16.76 8.91 4.82
N GLN A 66 16.85 10.23 4.99
CA GLN A 66 17.35 10.86 6.22
C GLN A 66 16.50 10.47 7.43
N GLU A 67 15.18 10.30 7.26
CA GLU A 67 14.32 9.80 8.32
C GLU A 67 14.69 8.36 8.71
N PHE A 68 14.96 7.48 7.74
CA PHE A 68 15.43 6.11 8.00
C PHE A 68 16.81 6.08 8.68
N GLU A 69 17.72 7.00 8.35
CA GLU A 69 19.08 7.06 8.93
C GLU A 69 19.10 7.32 10.44
N LYS A 70 18.00 7.82 11.01
CA LYS A 70 17.85 8.01 12.47
C LYS A 70 17.67 6.69 13.23
N TYR A 71 17.38 5.59 12.54
CA TYR A 71 16.99 4.31 13.15
C TYR A 71 17.87 3.15 12.68
N ASN A 72 17.97 2.12 13.52
CA ASN A 72 18.62 0.87 13.14
C ASN A 72 17.63 0.00 12.33
N LEU A 73 17.91 -0.20 11.03
CA LEU A 73 17.04 -1.01 10.16
C LEU A 73 16.85 -2.45 10.65
N ASN A 74 17.75 -3.00 11.49
CA ASN A 74 17.60 -4.33 12.08
C ASN A 74 16.48 -4.40 13.13
N ASP A 75 16.03 -3.25 13.64
CA ASP A 75 14.91 -3.20 14.57
C ASP A 75 13.58 -3.44 13.86
N PHE A 76 13.47 -3.14 12.56
CA PHE A 76 12.22 -3.28 11.83
C PHE A 76 11.95 -4.74 11.45
N LYS A 77 10.72 -5.22 11.66
CA LYS A 77 10.33 -6.55 11.13
C LYS A 77 9.98 -6.50 9.64
N GLU A 78 9.48 -5.35 9.18
CA GLU A 78 8.99 -5.11 7.82
C GLU A 78 8.93 -3.59 7.60
N VAL A 79 9.22 -3.15 6.37
CA VAL A 79 8.91 -1.80 5.89
C VAL A 79 7.74 -1.86 4.90
N VAL A 80 6.72 -1.03 5.12
CA VAL A 80 5.49 -1.00 4.31
C VAL A 80 5.27 0.38 3.72
N PHE A 81 5.29 0.50 2.40
CA PHE A 81 4.86 1.73 1.71
C PHE A 81 3.33 1.79 1.72
N CYS A 82 2.78 2.64 2.59
CA CYS A 82 1.36 2.83 2.79
C CYS A 82 1.14 4.12 3.59
N GLY A 83 0.13 4.89 3.23
CA GLY A 83 -0.26 6.14 3.88
C GLY A 83 -1.67 6.53 3.48
N PHE A 84 -2.01 7.83 3.51
CA PHE A 84 -3.32 8.30 3.03
C PHE A 84 -3.43 8.41 1.50
N GLY A 85 -2.30 8.50 0.80
CA GLY A 85 -2.24 8.45 -0.66
C GLY A 85 -1.95 7.05 -1.23
N GLU A 86 -1.94 6.97 -2.56
CA GLU A 86 -1.49 5.81 -3.35
C GLU A 86 0.04 5.89 -3.53
N PRO A 87 0.84 5.05 -2.85
CA PRO A 87 2.30 5.19 -2.82
C PRO A 87 2.95 5.13 -4.21
N LEU A 88 2.41 4.33 -5.12
CA LEU A 88 2.98 4.13 -6.46
C LEU A 88 2.63 5.26 -7.46
N ILE A 89 1.89 6.30 -7.04
CA ILE A 89 1.90 7.59 -7.76
C ILE A 89 3.31 8.18 -7.79
N ARG A 90 4.11 7.91 -6.76
CA ARG A 90 5.53 8.27 -6.67
C ARG A 90 6.42 7.06 -6.92
N HIS A 91 6.11 6.27 -7.95
CA HIS A 91 6.79 5.01 -8.27
C HIS A 91 8.32 5.13 -8.28
N ASP A 92 8.89 6.04 -9.06
CA ASP A 92 10.35 6.17 -9.19
C ASP A 92 11.03 6.55 -7.85
N ASP A 93 10.37 7.35 -7.02
CA ASP A 93 10.87 7.72 -5.68
C ASP A 93 10.80 6.53 -4.73
N LEU A 94 9.70 5.78 -4.75
CA LEU A 94 9.53 4.56 -3.95
C LEU A 94 10.61 3.53 -4.29
N MET A 95 10.91 3.33 -5.58
CA MET A 95 11.98 2.41 -6.01
C MET A 95 13.36 2.83 -5.49
N LYS A 96 13.67 4.13 -5.45
CA LYS A 96 14.93 4.64 -4.87
C LYS A 96 15.03 4.34 -3.37
N VAL A 97 13.95 4.58 -2.63
CA VAL A 97 13.90 4.28 -1.19
C VAL A 97 13.99 2.78 -0.93
N ALA A 98 13.25 1.95 -1.68
CA ALA A 98 13.31 0.50 -1.55
C ALA A 98 14.72 -0.04 -1.84
N LYS A 99 15.38 0.47 -2.88
CA LYS A 99 16.78 0.15 -3.20
C LYS A 99 17.73 0.52 -2.05
N TYR A 100 17.60 1.73 -1.51
CA TYR A 100 18.39 2.17 -0.35
C TYR A 100 18.26 1.20 0.84
N LEU A 101 17.03 0.76 1.14
CA LEU A 101 16.75 -0.18 2.22
C LEU A 101 17.39 -1.55 1.95
N LYS A 102 17.23 -2.08 0.74
CA LYS A 102 17.79 -3.39 0.34
C LYS A 102 19.31 -3.40 0.29
N GLU A 103 19.96 -2.29 -0.05
CA GLU A 103 21.43 -2.18 -0.03
C GLU A 103 22.00 -2.26 1.39
N ARG A 104 21.27 -1.74 2.39
CA ARG A 104 21.72 -1.72 3.80
C ARG A 104 21.26 -2.93 4.60
N ARG A 105 20.10 -3.47 4.26
CA ARG A 105 19.54 -4.67 4.88
C ARG A 105 18.83 -5.53 3.81
N PRO A 106 19.59 -6.37 3.07
CA PRO A 106 19.04 -7.16 1.95
C PRO A 106 17.87 -8.08 2.33
N ASP A 107 17.87 -8.57 3.57
CA ASP A 107 16.84 -9.45 4.13
C ASP A 107 15.61 -8.71 4.67
N LEU A 108 15.62 -7.37 4.74
CA LEU A 108 14.50 -6.59 5.29
C LEU A 108 13.26 -6.80 4.43
N PRO A 109 12.15 -7.35 4.98
CA PRO A 109 10.91 -7.48 4.23
C PRO A 109 10.36 -6.11 3.85
N THR A 110 9.99 -5.96 2.59
CA THR A 110 9.46 -4.75 1.99
C THR A 110 8.13 -5.03 1.33
N ARG A 111 7.11 -4.24 1.66
CA ARG A 111 5.77 -4.35 1.09
C ARG A 111 5.27 -3.02 0.56
N VAL A 112 4.53 -3.04 -0.53
CA VAL A 112 3.68 -1.90 -0.93
C VAL A 112 2.21 -2.28 -0.81
N ASN A 113 1.40 -1.38 -0.25
CA ASN A 113 -0.05 -1.44 -0.34
C ASN A 113 -0.49 -0.51 -1.47
N THR A 114 -1.28 -1.00 -2.41
CA THR A 114 -1.68 -0.25 -3.60
C THR A 114 -3.13 -0.53 -4.00
N ASN A 115 -3.75 0.39 -4.73
CA ASN A 115 -5.00 0.18 -5.45
C ASN A 115 -4.83 -0.57 -6.78
N GLY A 116 -3.58 -0.77 -7.26
CA GLY A 116 -3.27 -1.51 -8.47
C GLY A 116 -3.38 -0.72 -9.78
N LEU A 117 -3.59 0.59 -9.72
CA LEU A 117 -3.86 1.43 -10.90
C LEU A 117 -2.66 2.29 -11.32
N SER A 118 -1.53 2.13 -10.63
CA SER A 118 -0.40 3.04 -10.76
C SER A 118 0.34 2.91 -12.10
N SER A 119 0.18 1.79 -12.82
CA SER A 119 0.65 1.69 -14.20
C SER A 119 -0.07 2.65 -15.16
N LEU A 120 -1.39 2.86 -14.97
CA LEU A 120 -2.14 3.87 -15.74
C LEU A 120 -1.65 5.28 -15.41
N TYR A 121 -1.39 5.55 -14.14
CA TYR A 121 -0.87 6.85 -13.69
C TYR A 121 0.49 7.17 -14.31
N ASN A 122 1.41 6.20 -14.26
CA ASN A 122 2.76 6.33 -14.79
C ASN A 122 2.84 6.12 -16.31
N LYS A 123 1.73 5.76 -16.96
CA LYS A 123 1.60 5.50 -18.41
C LYS A 123 2.57 4.43 -18.91
N ARG A 124 2.94 3.47 -18.05
CA ARG A 124 3.87 2.38 -18.35
C ARG A 124 3.66 1.20 -17.40
N ASP A 125 4.08 0.01 -17.82
CA ASP A 125 4.20 -1.11 -16.88
C ASP A 125 5.34 -0.81 -15.90
N ILE A 126 5.01 -0.74 -14.61
CA ILE A 126 5.97 -0.46 -13.53
C ILE A 126 6.38 -1.74 -12.79
N THR A 127 5.69 -2.86 -13.04
CA THR A 127 5.89 -4.11 -12.30
C THR A 127 7.28 -4.75 -12.47
N PRO A 128 7.99 -4.62 -13.61
CA PRO A 128 9.34 -5.17 -13.74
C PRO A 128 10.35 -4.58 -12.75
N GLU A 129 10.15 -3.32 -12.34
CA GLU A 129 11.06 -2.61 -11.43
C GLU A 129 10.94 -3.05 -9.98
N PHE A 130 9.90 -3.81 -9.64
CA PHE A 130 9.72 -4.33 -8.28
C PHE A 130 10.70 -5.46 -7.94
N LYS A 131 11.29 -6.10 -8.96
CA LYS A 131 12.13 -7.29 -8.79
C LYS A 131 13.33 -7.02 -7.88
N GLY A 132 13.39 -7.76 -6.77
CA GLY A 132 14.45 -7.64 -5.77
C GLY A 132 14.34 -6.42 -4.86
N LEU A 133 13.35 -5.53 -5.08
CA LEU A 133 13.11 -4.35 -4.28
C LEU A 133 11.88 -4.47 -3.39
N LEU A 134 10.85 -5.19 -3.85
CA LEU A 134 9.63 -5.48 -3.09
C LEU A 134 9.47 -6.99 -2.92
N ASP A 135 9.25 -7.43 -1.69
CA ASP A 135 8.97 -8.83 -1.37
C ASP A 135 7.46 -9.13 -1.43
N THR A 136 6.64 -8.12 -1.13
CA THR A 136 5.17 -8.23 -1.16
C THR A 136 4.51 -7.05 -1.87
N VAL A 137 3.54 -7.33 -2.73
CA VAL A 137 2.60 -6.33 -3.27
C VAL A 137 1.18 -6.71 -2.81
N SER A 138 0.58 -5.83 -2.01
CA SER A 138 -0.77 -5.99 -1.46
C SER A 138 -1.74 -5.06 -2.18
N ILE A 139 -2.62 -5.63 -3.00
CA ILE A 139 -3.50 -4.93 -3.93
C ILE A 139 -4.92 -4.90 -3.38
N SER A 140 -5.57 -3.74 -3.42
CA SER A 140 -6.90 -3.52 -2.86
C SER A 140 -8.00 -3.90 -3.86
N LEU A 141 -8.47 -5.16 -3.81
CA LEU A 141 -9.55 -5.68 -4.65
C LEU A 141 -10.92 -5.20 -4.16
N ASN A 142 -11.22 -5.44 -2.88
CA ASN A 142 -12.41 -5.02 -2.12
C ASN A 142 -13.81 -5.42 -2.62
N THR A 143 -14.02 -5.69 -3.90
CA THR A 143 -15.31 -6.09 -4.48
C THR A 143 -15.12 -7.19 -5.54
N SER A 144 -16.22 -7.82 -5.94
CA SER A 144 -16.23 -8.97 -6.85
C SER A 144 -16.43 -8.63 -8.33
N ASN A 145 -16.80 -7.39 -8.65
CA ASN A 145 -17.14 -6.95 -10.00
C ASN A 145 -16.78 -5.47 -10.22
N LYS A 146 -16.80 -5.06 -11.50
CA LYS A 146 -16.37 -3.73 -11.94
C LYS A 146 -17.28 -2.62 -11.44
N GLU A 147 -18.59 -2.84 -11.46
CA GLU A 147 -19.61 -1.86 -11.10
C GLU A 147 -19.49 -1.48 -9.62
N ASP A 148 -19.42 -2.50 -8.75
CA ASP A 148 -19.22 -2.30 -7.32
C ASP A 148 -17.83 -1.74 -7.02
N TYR A 149 -16.80 -2.18 -7.76
CA TYR A 149 -15.46 -1.63 -7.62
C TYR A 149 -15.44 -0.13 -7.90
N LEU A 150 -16.03 0.30 -9.01
CA LEU A 150 -16.09 1.70 -9.39
C LEU A 150 -16.92 2.51 -8.39
N LYS A 151 -18.07 1.98 -7.95
CA LYS A 151 -18.91 2.64 -6.94
C LYS A 151 -18.17 2.83 -5.62
N LEU A 152 -17.41 1.81 -5.20
CA LEU A 152 -16.69 1.79 -3.93
C LEU A 152 -15.43 2.66 -3.98
N THR A 153 -14.62 2.53 -5.03
CA THR A 153 -13.31 3.21 -5.13
C THR A 153 -13.40 4.60 -5.74
N ARG A 154 -14.44 4.86 -6.54
CA ARG A 154 -14.60 6.10 -7.33
C ARG A 154 -13.34 6.43 -8.11
N SER A 155 -12.76 5.39 -8.73
CA SER A 155 -11.53 5.51 -9.52
C SER A 155 -11.69 6.55 -10.64
N GLN A 156 -10.70 7.42 -10.79
CA GLN A 156 -10.69 8.42 -11.87
C GLN A 156 -10.59 7.79 -13.27
N TYR A 157 -10.23 6.51 -13.37
CA TYR A 157 -10.12 5.77 -14.62
C TYR A 157 -11.41 5.04 -15.03
N GLY A 158 -12.50 5.22 -14.27
CA GLY A 158 -13.81 4.65 -14.62
C GLY A 158 -13.87 3.13 -14.51
N ILE A 159 -14.79 2.52 -15.25
CA ILE A 159 -15.18 1.11 -15.08
C ILE A 159 -14.06 0.12 -15.40
N ASP A 160 -13.13 0.50 -16.28
CA ASP A 160 -12.01 -0.34 -16.71
C ASP A 160 -10.93 -0.49 -15.65
N SER A 161 -10.97 0.34 -14.59
CA SER A 161 -10.04 0.25 -13.46
C SER A 161 -10.03 -1.13 -12.79
N PHE A 162 -11.15 -1.86 -12.82
CA PHE A 162 -11.17 -3.21 -12.28
C PHE A 162 -10.31 -4.18 -13.09
N ASP A 163 -10.40 -4.16 -14.42
CA ASP A 163 -9.57 -5.04 -15.25
C ASP A 163 -8.09 -4.69 -15.14
N GLU A 164 -7.79 -3.39 -15.10
CA GLU A 164 -6.43 -2.88 -14.96
C GLU A 164 -5.80 -3.31 -13.63
N LEU A 165 -6.56 -3.32 -12.53
CA LEU A 165 -6.05 -3.83 -11.25
C LEU A 165 -5.75 -5.35 -11.32
N LEU A 166 -6.59 -6.13 -12.01
CA LEU A 166 -6.41 -7.58 -12.13
C LEU A 166 -5.22 -7.91 -13.03
N ASP A 167 -5.05 -7.17 -14.13
CA ASP A 167 -3.88 -7.27 -15.01
C ASP A 167 -2.59 -6.87 -14.27
N PHE A 168 -2.62 -5.79 -13.50
CA PHE A 168 -1.51 -5.38 -12.64
C PHE A 168 -1.14 -6.49 -11.63
N ALA A 169 -2.12 -7.09 -10.97
CA ALA A 169 -1.89 -8.22 -10.06
C ALA A 169 -1.23 -9.41 -10.77
N LYS A 170 -1.69 -9.73 -11.98
CA LYS A 170 -1.11 -10.81 -12.80
C LYS A 170 0.33 -10.51 -13.18
N LYS A 171 0.64 -9.28 -13.61
CA LYS A 171 1.99 -8.84 -14.01
C LYS A 171 2.97 -8.86 -12.84
N CYS A 172 2.55 -8.43 -11.64
CA CYS A 172 3.39 -8.45 -10.45
C CYS A 172 3.99 -9.84 -10.15
N LYS A 173 3.28 -10.92 -10.45
CA LYS A 173 3.73 -12.29 -10.17
C LYS A 173 5.06 -12.67 -10.84
N ALA A 174 5.37 -12.04 -11.97
CA ALA A 174 6.63 -12.31 -12.68
C ALA A 174 7.85 -11.76 -11.94
N TYR A 175 7.65 -10.83 -10.99
CA TYR A 175 8.72 -10.01 -10.41
C TYR A 175 8.71 -9.99 -8.88
N VAL A 176 7.57 -10.27 -8.23
CA VAL A 176 7.38 -10.16 -6.78
C VAL A 176 7.04 -11.53 -6.18
N PRO A 177 7.74 -11.97 -5.10
CA PRO A 177 7.49 -13.26 -4.46
C PRO A 177 6.06 -13.46 -3.94
N HIS A 178 5.50 -12.41 -3.31
CA HIS A 178 4.18 -12.47 -2.69
C HIS A 178 3.25 -11.40 -3.27
N VAL A 179 2.30 -11.83 -4.09
CA VAL A 179 1.21 -10.97 -4.55
C VAL A 179 -0.06 -11.35 -3.81
N VAL A 180 -0.69 -10.36 -3.18
CA VAL A 180 -1.87 -10.54 -2.33
C VAL A 180 -2.97 -9.60 -2.80
N LEU A 181 -4.14 -10.14 -3.14
CA LEU A 181 -5.36 -9.36 -3.26
C LEU A 181 -6.00 -9.24 -1.87
N THR A 182 -6.49 -8.06 -1.53
CA THR A 182 -7.10 -7.80 -0.23
C THR A 182 -8.52 -7.29 -0.34
N ILE A 183 -9.33 -7.69 0.63
CA ILE A 183 -10.69 -7.18 0.83
C ILE A 183 -10.82 -6.71 2.26
N VAL A 184 -11.50 -5.59 2.45
CA VAL A 184 -11.97 -5.14 3.76
C VAL A 184 -13.33 -5.81 4.02
N ASP A 185 -13.51 -6.43 5.17
CA ASP A 185 -14.70 -7.22 5.49
C ASP A 185 -16.04 -6.47 5.38
N THR A 186 -16.04 -5.15 5.60
CA THR A 186 -17.23 -4.29 5.46
C THR A 186 -17.53 -3.86 4.02
N THR A 187 -16.65 -4.12 3.05
CA THR A 187 -16.84 -3.64 1.67
C THR A 187 -17.55 -4.62 0.76
N ILE A 188 -17.81 -5.85 1.23
CA ILE A 188 -18.37 -6.91 0.39
C ILE A 188 -19.34 -7.81 1.18
N PRO A 189 -20.47 -8.23 0.58
CA PRO A 189 -21.28 -9.29 1.15
C PRO A 189 -20.54 -10.63 1.19
N GLU A 190 -20.81 -11.47 2.20
CA GLU A 190 -20.15 -12.78 2.34
C GLU A 190 -20.28 -13.66 1.08
N LYS A 191 -21.44 -13.64 0.43
CA LYS A 191 -21.69 -14.37 -0.83
C LYS A 191 -20.73 -13.99 -1.96
N ASP A 192 -20.21 -12.76 -1.97
CA ASP A 192 -19.39 -12.23 -3.06
C ASP A 192 -17.89 -12.43 -2.75
N VAL A 193 -17.53 -12.76 -1.51
CA VAL A 193 -16.16 -13.14 -1.11
C VAL A 193 -15.69 -14.37 -1.89
N GLU A 194 -16.57 -15.33 -2.17
CA GLU A 194 -16.20 -16.54 -2.91
C GLU A 194 -15.82 -16.23 -4.36
N ILE A 195 -16.47 -15.24 -4.98
CA ILE A 195 -16.10 -14.75 -6.31
C ILE A 195 -14.69 -14.18 -6.28
N CYS A 196 -14.36 -13.39 -5.26
CA CYS A 196 -13.01 -12.84 -5.09
C CYS A 196 -11.95 -13.94 -4.86
N LYS A 197 -12.29 -15.02 -4.14
CA LYS A 197 -11.40 -16.18 -4.00
C LYS A 197 -11.13 -16.82 -5.37
N GLN A 198 -12.18 -17.00 -6.18
CA GLN A 198 -12.02 -17.53 -7.54
C GLN A 198 -11.17 -16.61 -8.42
N ILE A 199 -11.36 -15.30 -8.34
CA ILE A 199 -10.51 -14.31 -9.04
C ILE A 199 -9.05 -14.48 -8.64
N ALA A 200 -8.76 -14.50 -7.34
CA ALA A 200 -7.40 -14.67 -6.83
C ALA A 200 -6.79 -16.01 -7.28
N GLN A 201 -7.56 -17.11 -7.24
CA GLN A 201 -7.14 -18.42 -7.71
C GLN A 201 -6.82 -18.43 -9.21
N ASN A 202 -7.67 -17.81 -10.03
CA ASN A 202 -7.50 -17.77 -11.49
C ASN A 202 -6.24 -16.98 -11.88
N ILE A 203 -5.94 -15.90 -11.16
CA ILE A 203 -4.68 -15.15 -11.34
C ILE A 203 -3.52 -15.93 -10.72
N GLY A 204 -3.77 -16.77 -9.72
CA GLY A 204 -2.80 -17.55 -8.96
C GLY A 204 -2.07 -16.72 -7.92
N VAL A 205 -2.81 -15.91 -7.17
CA VAL A 205 -2.35 -15.05 -6.07
C VAL A 205 -3.11 -15.35 -4.78
N THR A 206 -2.61 -14.86 -3.65
CA THR A 206 -3.29 -15.05 -2.36
C THR A 206 -4.42 -14.05 -2.21
N LEU A 207 -5.56 -14.47 -1.65
CA LEU A 207 -6.58 -13.55 -1.15
C LEU A 207 -6.46 -13.42 0.37
N ARG A 208 -6.52 -12.19 0.88
CA ARG A 208 -6.58 -11.91 2.33
C ARG A 208 -7.77 -10.99 2.65
N ILE A 209 -8.62 -11.43 3.57
CA ILE A 209 -9.67 -10.59 4.15
C ILE A 209 -9.09 -9.88 5.37
N ARG A 210 -9.37 -8.59 5.51
CA ARG A 210 -8.90 -7.75 6.61
C ARG A 210 -10.10 -7.11 7.32
N PRO A 211 -10.05 -6.96 8.66
CA PRO A 211 -11.07 -6.19 9.37
C PRO A 211 -11.01 -4.72 8.94
N PHE A 212 -12.15 -4.05 8.95
CA PHE A 212 -12.20 -2.59 8.88
C PHE A 212 -11.50 -1.98 10.10
N GLU A 213 -10.71 -0.92 9.87
CA GLU A 213 -10.09 -0.14 10.93
C GLU A 213 -11.04 0.99 11.31
N ASP A 214 -11.70 0.90 12.47
CA ASP A 214 -12.51 2.00 13.02
C ASP A 214 -11.64 3.23 13.39
#